data_AF-A0A9J6H4W2-F1
#
_entry.id   AF-A0A9J6H4W2-F1
#
_cell.length_a   1.000
_cell.length_b   1.000
_cell.length_c   1.000
_cell.angle_alpha   90.00
_cell.angle_beta   90.00
_cell.angle_gamma   90.00
#
_symmetry.space_group_name_H-M   'P 1'
#
loop_
_entity.id
_entity.type
_entity.pdbx_description
1 polymer ?
#
loop_
_entity_poly.entity_id
_entity_poly.type
_entity_poly.pdbx_seq_one_letter_code
_entity_poly.pdbx_strand_id
1 'polypeptide(L)'
;MLVIVMTTSFAGQMKASMMVKKEADRVDSIEDIARRPTLKPYIPLGSAVESSIRDSRDPAYRLVWRMAQRHSSVLPVQRILTPSAIREAMRSEAVLISSRASHAQQGERACAANDTRGELYVGRTPCYTYNSALFLNRRLAPRLRQEIHDRIVRLLEGGLIQKWWRASSGHWEGCGQAHSGDTLSFEDLEGIFMLVCASLALAAGCLLLEIAHFHVRKMMRVKRRQLSDRSELEVGPNVR
;
A
#
# COMPACT_ATOMS: atom_id res chain seq x y z
N MET A 1 34.82 3.61 -22.45
CA MET A 1 33.81 2.55 -22.67
C MET A 1 33.16 2.10 -21.36
N LEU A 2 33.93 1.76 -20.32
CA LEU A 2 33.41 1.35 -18.99
C LEU A 2 32.41 2.34 -18.37
N VAL A 3 32.72 3.64 -18.41
CA VAL A 3 31.85 4.70 -17.85
C VAL A 3 30.48 4.72 -18.53
N ILE A 4 30.45 4.61 -19.86
CA ILE A 4 29.19 4.60 -20.62
C ILE A 4 28.34 3.40 -20.21
N VAL A 5 28.94 2.20 -20.15
CA VAL A 5 28.25 0.98 -19.75
C VAL A 5 27.73 1.05 -18.31
N MET A 6 28.48 1.64 -17.39
CA MET A 6 28.01 1.86 -16.02
C MET A 6 26.86 2.86 -15.95
N THR A 7 26.95 3.99 -16.66
CA THR A 7 25.89 5.01 -16.65
C THR A 7 24.59 4.49 -17.26
N THR A 8 24.65 3.73 -18.35
CA THR A 8 23.45 3.14 -18.97
C THR A 8 22.84 2.04 -18.10
N SER A 9 23.67 1.21 -17.46
CA SER A 9 23.19 0.17 -16.54
C SER A 9 22.55 0.77 -15.29
N PHE A 10 23.16 1.81 -14.71
CA PHE A 10 22.60 2.53 -13.56
C PHE A 10 21.28 3.22 -13.92
N ALA A 11 21.22 3.91 -15.06
CA ALA A 11 19.98 4.53 -15.53
C ALA A 11 18.86 3.49 -15.75
N GLY A 12 19.20 2.31 -16.28
CA GLY A 12 18.25 1.20 -16.45
C GLY A 12 17.71 0.68 -15.11
N GLN A 13 18.61 0.42 -14.15
CA GLN A 13 18.24 -0.05 -12.81
C GLN A 13 17.40 0.99 -12.04
N MET A 14 17.77 2.27 -12.12
CA MET A 14 17.03 3.36 -11.51
C MET A 14 15.61 3.45 -12.09
N LYS A 15 15.48 3.43 -13.42
CA LYS A 15 14.16 3.44 -14.07
C LYS A 15 13.30 2.26 -13.63
N ALA A 16 13.85 1.05 -13.60
CA ALA A 16 13.12 -0.13 -13.16
C ALA A 16 12.67 -0.01 -11.68
N SER A 17 13.57 0.47 -10.81
CA SER A 17 13.28 0.63 -9.38
C SER A 17 12.23 1.71 -9.11
N MET A 18 12.17 2.77 -9.93
CA MET A 18 11.15 3.80 -9.84
C MET A 18 9.80 3.39 -10.45
N MET A 19 9.80 2.44 -11.39
CA MET A 19 8.56 1.89 -11.96
C MET A 19 7.89 0.87 -11.04
N VAL A 20 8.65 0.17 -10.20
CA VAL A 20 8.12 -0.81 -9.25
C VAL A 20 7.87 -0.13 -7.91
N LYS A 21 6.70 0.48 -7.74
CA LYS A 21 6.24 0.91 -6.42
C LYS A 21 5.93 -0.31 -5.56
N LYS A 22 6.34 -0.30 -4.29
CA LYS A 22 5.95 -1.34 -3.33
C LYS A 22 4.42 -1.34 -3.25
N GLU A 23 3.82 -2.49 -3.50
CA GLU A 23 2.38 -2.69 -3.31
C GLU A 23 2.05 -2.29 -1.86
N ALA A 24 1.03 -1.44 -1.68
CA ALA A 24 0.60 -1.03 -0.36
C ALA A 24 0.26 -2.26 0.50
N ASP A 25 0.36 -2.13 1.83
CA ASP A 25 0.20 -3.24 2.79
C ASP A 25 -1.23 -3.83 2.77
N ARG A 26 -1.50 -4.66 1.76
CA ARG A 26 -2.82 -5.19 1.44
C ARG A 26 -3.18 -6.37 2.35
N VAL A 27 -4.47 -6.60 2.52
CA VAL A 27 -5.03 -7.75 3.24
C VAL A 27 -5.69 -8.66 2.20
N ASP A 28 -5.03 -9.75 1.85
CA ASP A 28 -5.49 -10.63 0.77
C ASP A 28 -6.13 -11.92 1.27
N SER A 29 -5.90 -12.28 2.53
CA SER A 29 -6.31 -13.56 3.11
C SER A 29 -6.80 -13.43 4.56
N ILE A 30 -7.47 -14.47 5.07
CA ILE A 30 -7.88 -14.54 6.48
C ILE A 30 -6.66 -14.56 7.40
N GLU A 31 -5.56 -15.15 6.95
CA GLU A 31 -4.29 -15.25 7.65
C GLU A 31 -3.66 -13.86 7.86
N ASP A 32 -3.82 -12.96 6.89
CA ASP A 32 -3.34 -11.58 7.01
C ASP A 32 -4.16 -10.80 8.03
N ILE A 33 -5.49 -11.00 8.05
CA ILE A 33 -6.37 -10.42 9.08
C ILE A 33 -5.96 -10.92 10.47
N ALA A 34 -5.72 -12.23 10.59
CA ALA A 34 -5.29 -12.87 11.82
C ALA A 34 -3.96 -12.29 12.38
N ARG A 35 -3.04 -11.84 11.51
CA ARG A 35 -1.78 -11.20 11.91
C ARG A 35 -1.94 -9.77 12.40
N ARG A 36 -3.06 -9.11 12.13
CA ARG A 36 -3.32 -7.69 12.43
C ARG A 36 -4.45 -7.55 13.45
N PRO A 37 -4.20 -7.73 14.77
CA PRO A 37 -5.25 -7.78 15.79
C PRO A 37 -5.99 -6.44 15.99
N THR A 38 -5.42 -5.33 15.52
CA THR A 38 -6.03 -4.00 15.53
C THR A 38 -7.14 -3.86 14.49
N LEU A 39 -7.13 -4.67 13.42
CA LEU A 39 -8.17 -4.62 12.40
C LEU A 39 -9.50 -5.11 12.96
N LYS A 40 -10.57 -4.43 12.54
CA LYS A 40 -11.96 -4.80 12.87
C LYS A 40 -12.60 -5.60 11.73
N PRO A 41 -12.77 -6.93 11.87
CA PRO A 41 -13.40 -7.75 10.84
C PRO A 41 -14.92 -7.65 10.94
N TYR A 42 -15.57 -6.91 10.05
CA TYR A 42 -17.03 -6.87 9.98
C TYR A 42 -17.57 -8.13 9.31
N ILE A 43 -18.42 -8.86 10.02
CA ILE A 43 -19.01 -10.12 9.56
C ILE A 43 -20.54 -10.02 9.64
N PRO A 44 -21.28 -10.34 8.56
CA PRO A 44 -22.73 -10.27 8.58
C PRO A 44 -23.34 -11.33 9.49
N LEU A 45 -24.16 -10.89 10.44
CA LEU A 45 -24.90 -11.73 11.37
C LEU A 45 -25.89 -12.65 10.63
N GLY A 46 -25.96 -13.91 11.04
CA GLY A 46 -26.80 -14.95 10.46
C GLY A 46 -26.34 -15.43 9.08
N SER A 47 -25.13 -15.08 8.65
CA SER A 47 -24.63 -15.41 7.33
C SER A 47 -23.89 -16.76 7.29
N ALA A 48 -23.77 -17.33 6.09
CA ALA A 48 -22.92 -18.49 5.87
C ALA A 48 -21.44 -18.20 6.17
N VAL A 49 -21.01 -16.95 5.99
CA VAL A 49 -19.65 -16.49 6.32
C VAL A 49 -19.41 -16.53 7.83
N GLU A 50 -20.37 -16.04 8.63
CA GLU A 50 -20.31 -16.13 10.09
C GLU A 50 -20.16 -17.58 10.55
N SER A 51 -21.05 -18.46 10.07
CA SER A 51 -21.02 -19.88 10.46
C SER A 51 -19.72 -20.55 10.00
N SER A 52 -19.24 -20.26 8.79
CA SER A 52 -17.97 -20.78 8.28
C SER A 52 -16.79 -20.36 9.16
N ILE A 53 -16.72 -19.08 9.55
CA ILE A 53 -15.62 -18.57 10.38
C ILE A 53 -15.70 -19.11 11.81
N ARG A 54 -16.90 -19.15 12.40
CA ARG A 54 -17.13 -19.65 13.76
C ARG A 54 -16.80 -21.13 13.90
N ASP A 55 -17.27 -21.94 12.95
CA ASP A 55 -17.22 -23.41 13.03
C ASP A 55 -15.95 -24.00 12.39
N SER A 56 -15.06 -23.15 11.86
CA SER A 56 -13.79 -23.56 11.25
C SER A 56 -12.81 -24.16 12.26
N ARG A 57 -12.09 -25.20 11.82
CA ARG A 57 -11.00 -25.82 12.59
C ARG A 57 -9.67 -25.07 12.43
N ASP A 58 -9.58 -24.22 11.42
CA ASP A 58 -8.36 -23.49 11.11
C ASP A 58 -8.03 -22.46 12.23
N PRO A 59 -6.77 -22.40 12.70
CA PRO A 59 -6.37 -21.46 13.74
C PRO A 59 -6.55 -19.99 13.34
N ALA A 60 -6.34 -19.61 12.08
CA ALA A 60 -6.50 -18.24 11.60
C ALA A 60 -7.97 -17.80 11.65
N TYR A 61 -8.90 -18.66 11.19
CA TYR A 61 -10.33 -18.40 11.26
C TYR A 61 -10.82 -18.25 12.71
N ARG A 62 -10.36 -19.12 13.62
CA ARG A 62 -10.67 -19.00 15.06
C ARG A 62 -10.11 -17.73 15.69
N LEU A 63 -8.97 -17.22 15.22
CA LEU A 63 -8.43 -15.95 15.68
C LEU A 63 -9.28 -14.78 15.17
N VAL A 64 -9.63 -14.77 13.88
CA VAL A 64 -10.51 -13.74 13.29
C VAL A 64 -11.88 -13.75 13.97
N TRP A 65 -12.43 -14.91 14.30
CA TRP A 65 -13.66 -15.02 15.08
C TRP A 65 -13.55 -14.33 16.44
N ARG A 66 -12.46 -14.60 17.18
CA ARG A 66 -12.20 -13.93 18.47
C ARG A 66 -12.00 -12.42 18.32
N MET A 67 -11.37 -11.97 17.24
CA MET A 67 -11.26 -10.54 16.91
C MET A 67 -12.64 -9.93 16.67
N ALA A 68 -13.50 -10.62 15.92
CA ALA A 68 -14.86 -10.15 15.65
C ALA A 68 -15.70 -10.02 16.92
N GLN A 69 -15.55 -10.97 17.85
CA GLN A 69 -16.19 -10.92 19.17
C GLN A 69 -15.65 -9.75 20.01
N ARG A 70 -14.32 -9.56 20.07
CA ARG A 70 -13.69 -8.48 20.83
C ARG A 70 -14.14 -7.10 20.36
N HIS A 71 -14.25 -6.91 19.05
CA HIS A 71 -14.62 -5.64 18.44
C HIS A 71 -16.14 -5.46 18.25
N SER A 72 -16.96 -6.43 18.68
CA SER A 72 -18.41 -6.44 18.45
C SER A 72 -18.79 -6.16 17.00
N SER A 73 -18.07 -6.77 16.06
CA SER A 73 -18.17 -6.48 14.62
C SER A 73 -18.99 -7.51 13.83
N VAL A 74 -19.67 -8.43 14.53
CA VAL A 74 -20.70 -9.29 13.95
C VAL A 74 -22.04 -8.55 13.98
N LEU A 75 -22.46 -8.02 12.83
CA LEU A 75 -23.59 -7.08 12.76
C LEU A 75 -24.56 -7.42 11.62
N PRO A 76 -25.82 -6.96 11.68
CA PRO A 76 -26.72 -7.05 10.54
C PRO A 76 -26.14 -6.35 9.30
N VAL A 77 -26.43 -6.87 8.10
CA VAL A 77 -25.89 -6.36 6.81
C VAL A 77 -26.11 -4.85 6.65
N GLN A 78 -27.25 -4.34 7.10
CA GLN A 78 -27.62 -2.93 7.02
C GLN A 78 -26.69 -2.01 7.82
N ARG A 79 -26.00 -2.54 8.84
CA ARG A 79 -25.03 -1.80 9.66
C ARG A 79 -23.60 -1.91 9.10
N ILE A 80 -23.28 -3.00 8.41
CA ILE A 80 -21.96 -3.26 7.82
C ILE A 80 -21.74 -2.45 6.54
N LEU A 81 -22.76 -2.30 5.71
CA LEU A 81 -22.66 -1.58 4.43
C LEU A 81 -22.97 -0.08 4.56
N THR A 82 -22.66 0.50 5.72
CA THR A 82 -22.87 1.93 5.98
C THR A 82 -21.67 2.75 5.47
N PRO A 83 -21.87 4.03 5.10
CA PRO A 83 -20.76 4.89 4.70
C PRO A 83 -19.67 5.01 5.78
N SER A 84 -20.02 4.90 7.06
CA SER A 84 -19.04 4.91 8.15
C SER A 84 -18.14 3.68 8.14
N ALA A 85 -18.70 2.47 8.00
CA ALA A 85 -17.92 1.24 7.96
C ALA A 85 -17.03 1.17 6.70
N ILE A 86 -17.51 1.70 5.57
CA ILE A 86 -16.70 1.83 4.35
C ILE A 86 -15.53 2.79 4.57
N ARG A 87 -15.74 3.93 5.24
CA ARG A 87 -14.64 4.85 5.58
C ARG A 87 -13.63 4.24 6.55
N GLU A 88 -14.06 3.46 7.52
CA GLU A 88 -13.15 2.69 8.40
C GLU A 88 -12.30 1.70 7.58
N ALA A 89 -12.90 1.05 6.57
CA ALA A 89 -12.17 0.18 5.66
C ALA A 89 -11.16 0.94 4.79
N MET A 90 -11.52 2.12 4.28
CA MET A 90 -10.59 2.99 3.52
C MET A 90 -9.40 3.48 4.35
N ARG A 91 -9.56 3.58 5.68
CA ARG A 91 -8.49 3.96 6.62
C ARG A 91 -7.64 2.79 7.09
N SER A 92 -7.85 1.58 6.57
CA SER A 92 -7.19 0.36 7.04
C SER A 92 -7.44 0.09 8.54
N GLU A 93 -8.59 0.54 9.07
CA GLU A 93 -9.01 0.26 10.45
C GLU A 93 -9.94 -0.97 10.52
N ALA A 94 -10.63 -1.26 9.41
CA ALA A 94 -11.59 -2.35 9.32
C ALA A 94 -11.47 -3.14 8.01
N VAL A 95 -12.01 -4.36 8.03
CA VAL A 95 -12.15 -5.22 6.84
C VAL A 95 -13.59 -5.71 6.77
N LEU A 96 -14.21 -5.61 5.58
CA LEU A 96 -15.57 -6.08 5.35
C LEU A 96 -15.53 -7.50 4.77
N ILE A 97 -15.99 -8.49 5.54
CA ILE A 97 -15.97 -9.90 5.11
C ILE A 97 -17.39 -10.30 4.70
N SER A 98 -17.70 -10.17 3.41
CA SER A 98 -18.94 -10.69 2.85
C SER A 98 -18.81 -11.02 1.35
N SER A 99 -19.92 -11.39 0.70
CA SER A 99 -19.91 -11.71 -0.73
C SER A 99 -19.55 -10.47 -1.57
N ARG A 100 -18.73 -10.67 -2.61
CA ARG A 100 -18.32 -9.62 -3.56
C ARG A 100 -19.53 -8.88 -4.16
N ALA A 101 -20.57 -9.63 -4.51
CA ALA A 101 -21.80 -9.06 -5.06
C ALA A 101 -22.52 -8.11 -4.09
N SER A 102 -22.46 -8.36 -2.78
CA SER A 102 -23.05 -7.47 -1.78
C SER A 102 -22.28 -6.14 -1.63
N HIS A 103 -20.97 -6.16 -1.90
CA HIS A 103 -20.13 -4.98 -1.79
C HIS A 103 -20.05 -4.16 -3.07
N ALA A 104 -20.19 -4.77 -4.25
CA ALA A 104 -19.96 -4.13 -5.54
C ALA A 104 -20.67 -2.77 -5.69
N GLN A 105 -21.99 -2.73 -5.47
CA GLN A 105 -22.76 -1.50 -5.64
C GLN A 105 -22.37 -0.39 -4.65
N GLN A 106 -22.09 -0.75 -3.39
CA GLN A 106 -21.72 0.24 -2.36
C GLN A 106 -20.27 0.69 -2.53
N GLY A 107 -19.40 -0.22 -2.94
CA GLY A 107 -18.05 0.05 -3.38
C GLY A 107 -18.06 1.07 -4.50
N GLU A 108 -18.69 0.77 -5.63
CA GLU A 108 -18.80 1.68 -6.79
C GLU A 108 -19.32 3.07 -6.41
N ARG A 109 -20.32 3.16 -5.54
CA ARG A 109 -20.83 4.46 -5.04
C ARG A 109 -19.82 5.21 -4.19
N ALA A 110 -19.12 4.52 -3.28
CA ALA A 110 -18.07 5.13 -2.46
C ALA A 110 -16.90 5.61 -3.34
N CYS A 111 -16.56 4.85 -4.38
CA CYS A 111 -15.56 5.20 -5.37
C CYS A 111 -15.95 6.44 -6.19
N ALA A 112 -17.20 6.49 -6.66
CA ALA A 112 -17.72 7.62 -7.43
C ALA A 112 -17.87 8.91 -6.59
N ALA A 113 -17.99 8.77 -5.26
CA ALA A 113 -18.11 9.90 -4.35
C ALA A 113 -16.80 10.72 -4.20
N ASN A 114 -15.71 10.33 -4.86
CA ASN A 114 -14.43 11.06 -4.88
C ASN A 114 -13.92 11.43 -3.46
N ASP A 115 -14.16 10.58 -2.47
CA ASP A 115 -13.58 10.74 -1.13
C ASP A 115 -12.10 10.33 -1.23
N THR A 116 -11.22 11.32 -1.45
CA THR A 116 -9.78 11.17 -1.75
C THR A 116 -8.94 10.57 -0.62
N ARG A 117 -9.56 9.91 0.35
CA ARG A 117 -8.95 9.49 1.62
C ARG A 117 -8.58 8.01 1.70
N GLY A 118 -8.72 7.26 0.61
CA GLY A 118 -8.28 5.87 0.56
C GLY A 118 -8.81 5.11 -0.65
N GLU A 119 -8.32 3.89 -0.81
CA GLU A 119 -8.71 2.98 -1.89
C GLU A 119 -9.46 1.79 -1.31
N LEU A 120 -10.44 1.28 -2.06
CA LEU A 120 -11.12 0.04 -1.75
C LEU A 120 -10.66 -1.02 -2.72
N TYR A 121 -10.46 -2.24 -2.24
CA TYR A 121 -10.08 -3.38 -3.07
C TYR A 121 -10.73 -4.66 -2.55
N VAL A 122 -10.73 -5.68 -3.39
CA VAL A 122 -11.15 -7.04 -3.02
C VAL A 122 -9.90 -7.89 -2.77
N GLY A 123 -9.85 -8.56 -1.63
CA GLY A 123 -8.75 -9.48 -1.32
C GLY A 123 -8.64 -10.62 -2.34
N ARG A 124 -7.42 -11.03 -2.67
CA ARG A 124 -7.17 -12.05 -3.70
C ARG A 124 -7.70 -13.43 -3.33
N THR A 125 -7.64 -13.80 -2.05
CA THR A 125 -8.01 -15.14 -1.58
C THR A 125 -9.42 -15.14 -1.01
N PRO A 126 -10.36 -15.97 -1.53
CA PRO A 126 -11.70 -16.04 -0.98
C PRO A 126 -11.67 -16.64 0.43
N CYS A 127 -12.24 -15.93 1.40
CA CYS A 127 -12.38 -16.43 2.78
C CYS A 127 -13.36 -17.61 2.89
N TYR A 128 -14.31 -17.71 1.96
CA TYR A 128 -15.30 -18.78 1.95
C TYR A 128 -15.91 -18.89 0.57
N THR A 129 -16.05 -20.12 0.08
CA THR A 129 -16.77 -20.44 -1.14
C THR A 129 -18.03 -21.21 -0.80
N TYR A 130 -19.15 -20.81 -1.41
CA TYR A 130 -20.42 -21.52 -1.26
C TYR A 130 -21.09 -21.69 -2.61
N ASN A 131 -21.84 -22.78 -2.71
CA ASN A 131 -22.70 -23.01 -3.85
C ASN A 131 -24.03 -22.32 -3.60
N SER A 132 -24.47 -21.51 -4.57
CA SER A 132 -25.83 -20.97 -4.55
C SER A 132 -26.79 -22.07 -4.99
N ALA A 133 -27.77 -22.39 -4.14
CA ALA A 133 -28.77 -23.42 -4.40
C ALA A 133 -30.18 -22.82 -4.36
N LEU A 134 -31.04 -23.28 -5.27
CA LEU A 134 -32.46 -22.94 -5.25
C LEU A 134 -33.22 -23.98 -4.42
N PHE A 135 -33.80 -23.55 -3.31
CA PHE A 135 -34.66 -24.40 -2.50
C PHE A 135 -36.09 -24.38 -3.04
N LEU A 136 -36.60 -25.56 -3.41
CA LEU A 136 -37.99 -25.74 -3.84
C LEU A 136 -38.81 -26.37 -2.72
N ASN A 137 -40.10 -26.01 -2.66
CA ASN A 137 -41.03 -26.62 -1.70
C ASN A 137 -41.09 -28.15 -1.91
N ARG A 138 -40.95 -28.92 -0.83
CA ARG A 138 -41.03 -30.39 -0.87
C ARG A 138 -42.38 -30.92 -1.36
N ARG A 139 -43.46 -30.14 -1.19
CA ARG A 139 -44.82 -30.50 -1.63
C ARG A 139 -45.09 -30.17 -3.10
N LEU A 140 -44.11 -29.62 -3.82
CA LEU A 140 -44.26 -29.29 -5.23
C LEU A 140 -44.46 -30.57 -6.05
N ALA A 141 -45.38 -30.54 -7.02
CA ALA A 141 -45.64 -31.68 -7.89
C ALA A 141 -44.34 -32.15 -8.57
N PRO A 142 -44.03 -33.46 -8.61
CA PRO A 142 -42.77 -33.97 -9.15
C PRO A 142 -42.47 -33.51 -10.57
N ARG A 143 -43.51 -33.42 -11.42
CA ARG A 143 -43.41 -32.91 -12.80
C ARG A 143 -42.93 -31.46 -12.86
N LEU A 144 -43.55 -30.58 -12.07
CA LEU A 144 -43.16 -29.17 -12.03
C LEU A 144 -41.74 -28.99 -11.47
N ARG A 145 -41.34 -29.81 -10.50
CA ARG A 145 -39.96 -29.81 -9.99
C ARG A 145 -38.95 -30.18 -11.07
N GLN A 146 -39.26 -31.18 -11.90
CA GLN A 146 -38.42 -31.57 -13.04
C GLN A 146 -38.36 -30.45 -14.10
N GLU A 147 -39.50 -29.87 -14.47
CA GLU A 147 -39.53 -28.77 -15.44
C GLU A 147 -38.71 -27.55 -14.98
N ILE A 148 -38.78 -27.20 -13.70
CA ILE A 148 -37.95 -26.14 -13.11
C ILE A 148 -36.47 -26.52 -13.21
N HIS A 149 -36.11 -27.75 -12.85
CA HIS A 149 -34.73 -28.23 -12.94
C HIS A 149 -34.20 -28.15 -14.39
N ASP A 150 -34.94 -28.67 -15.36
CA ASP A 150 -34.56 -28.68 -16.78
C ASP A 150 -34.43 -27.27 -17.36
N ARG A 151 -35.25 -26.31 -16.88
CA ARG A 151 -35.10 -24.90 -17.25
C ARG A 151 -33.85 -24.29 -16.64
N ILE A 152 -33.56 -24.56 -15.37
CA ILE A 152 -32.35 -24.06 -14.71
C ILE A 152 -31.09 -24.60 -15.40
N VAL A 153 -31.07 -25.90 -15.73
CA VAL A 153 -29.95 -26.52 -16.46
C VAL A 153 -29.75 -25.83 -17.80
N ARG A 154 -30.83 -25.63 -18.59
CA ARG A 154 -30.75 -24.89 -19.86
C ARG A 154 -30.24 -23.45 -19.71
N LEU A 155 -30.64 -22.74 -18.64
CA LEU A 155 -30.13 -21.39 -18.36
C LEU A 155 -28.64 -21.41 -17.99
N LEU A 156 -28.19 -22.45 -17.30
CA LEU A 156 -26.81 -22.64 -16.89
C LEU A 156 -25.92 -23.00 -18.09
N GLU A 157 -26.34 -23.97 -18.90
CA GLU A 157 -25.67 -24.39 -20.14
C GLU A 157 -25.63 -23.26 -21.17
N GLY A 158 -26.70 -22.47 -21.28
CA GLY A 158 -26.75 -21.28 -22.12
C GLY A 158 -25.91 -20.10 -21.60
N GLY A 159 -25.23 -20.23 -20.45
CA GLY A 159 -24.37 -19.21 -19.86
C GLY A 159 -25.10 -17.96 -19.33
N LEU A 160 -26.45 -17.96 -19.32
CA LEU A 160 -27.25 -16.81 -18.90
C LEU A 160 -27.07 -16.50 -17.42
N ILE A 161 -27.00 -17.53 -16.58
CA ILE A 161 -26.73 -17.36 -15.14
C ILE A 161 -25.38 -16.72 -14.90
N GLN A 162 -24.33 -17.15 -15.62
CA GLN A 162 -23.00 -16.53 -15.50
C GLN A 162 -23.01 -15.08 -15.99
N LYS A 163 -23.71 -14.80 -17.10
CA LYS A 163 -23.87 -13.43 -17.62
C LYS A 163 -24.55 -12.52 -16.60
N TRP A 164 -25.67 -12.95 -16.01
CA TRP A 164 -26.38 -12.17 -15.00
C TRP A 164 -25.59 -12.03 -13.71
N TRP A 165 -24.90 -13.08 -13.28
CA TRP A 165 -24.02 -13.01 -12.13
C TRP A 165 -22.93 -11.97 -12.34
N ARG A 166 -22.21 -12.00 -13.47
CA ARG A 166 -21.19 -11.00 -13.82
C ARG A 166 -21.77 -9.59 -13.91
N ALA A 167 -22.98 -9.44 -14.45
CA ALA A 167 -23.66 -8.15 -14.52
C ALA A 167 -24.08 -7.61 -13.13
N SER A 168 -24.50 -8.49 -12.23
CA SER A 168 -24.96 -8.12 -10.88
C SER A 168 -23.83 -7.95 -9.87
N SER A 169 -22.79 -8.77 -9.94
CA SER A 169 -21.63 -8.69 -9.04
C SER A 169 -20.60 -7.67 -9.51
N GLY A 170 -20.74 -7.17 -10.74
CA GLY A 170 -19.76 -6.34 -11.44
C GLY A 170 -18.42 -7.04 -11.65
N HIS A 171 -17.53 -6.39 -12.40
CA HIS A 171 -16.09 -6.65 -12.36
C HIS A 171 -15.44 -5.86 -11.22
N TRP A 172 -16.19 -5.52 -10.17
CA TRP A 172 -15.70 -4.62 -9.12
C TRP A 172 -14.58 -5.31 -8.34
N GLU A 173 -13.34 -4.95 -8.63
CA GLU A 173 -12.12 -5.41 -7.93
C GLU A 173 -11.65 -4.37 -6.92
N GLY A 174 -12.35 -3.24 -6.86
CA GLY A 174 -11.98 -2.08 -6.06
C GLY A 174 -12.14 -0.78 -6.82
N CYS A 175 -11.91 0.31 -6.10
CA CYS A 175 -11.43 1.56 -6.67
C CYS A 175 -10.14 1.91 -5.96
N GLY A 176 -9.08 1.68 -6.69
CA GLY A 176 -7.72 2.00 -6.36
C GLY A 176 -6.98 1.80 -7.65
N GLN A 177 -6.05 2.68 -7.94
CA GLN A 177 -5.45 2.79 -9.26
C GLN A 177 -4.95 1.42 -9.73
N ALA A 178 -5.71 0.77 -10.62
CA ALA A 178 -5.28 -0.37 -11.39
C ALA A 178 -4.16 0.14 -12.28
N HIS A 179 -2.93 0.10 -11.75
CA HIS A 179 -1.72 0.62 -12.38
C HIS A 179 -1.97 1.98 -13.02
N SER A 180 -2.20 3.02 -12.21
CA SER A 180 -1.88 4.34 -12.74
C SER A 180 -0.41 4.30 -13.12
N GLY A 181 -0.15 4.61 -14.39
CA GLY A 181 1.18 4.93 -14.88
C GLY A 181 1.63 6.15 -14.10
N ASP A 182 2.08 5.91 -12.88
CA ASP A 182 2.28 6.92 -11.88
C ASP A 182 3.36 7.87 -12.38
N THR A 183 2.96 9.13 -12.49
CA THR A 183 3.88 10.21 -12.77
C THR A 183 4.81 10.29 -11.57
N LEU A 184 6.11 10.19 -11.82
CA LEU A 184 7.16 10.31 -10.81
C LEU A 184 6.88 11.50 -9.89
N SER A 185 6.78 11.24 -8.59
CA SER A 185 6.53 12.28 -7.60
C SER A 185 7.86 12.89 -7.14
N PHE A 186 7.82 14.10 -6.60
CA PHE A 186 9.01 14.73 -6.00
C PHE A 186 9.57 13.94 -4.81
N GLU A 187 8.70 13.18 -4.12
CA GLU A 187 9.06 12.31 -2.99
C GLU A 187 10.02 11.19 -3.43
N ASP A 188 9.86 10.69 -4.66
CA ASP A 188 10.73 9.65 -5.22
C ASP A 188 12.16 10.16 -5.54
N LEU A 189 12.36 11.49 -5.62
CA LEU A 189 13.64 12.14 -5.96
C LEU A 189 14.31 12.84 -4.76
N GLU A 190 13.66 12.88 -3.59
CA GLU A 190 14.14 13.60 -2.41
C GLU A 190 15.56 13.16 -2.00
N GLY A 191 15.83 11.86 -2.03
CA GLY A 191 17.15 11.31 -1.67
C GLY A 191 18.29 11.83 -2.56
N ILE A 192 18.02 12.10 -3.85
CA ILE A 192 19.03 12.65 -4.77
C ILE A 192 19.31 14.12 -4.42
N PHE A 193 18.27 14.90 -4.12
CA PHE A 193 18.44 16.29 -3.69
C PHE A 193 19.21 16.37 -2.37
N MET A 194 18.88 15.53 -1.39
CA MET A 194 19.61 15.43 -0.12
C MET A 194 21.10 15.11 -0.33
N LEU A 195 21.43 14.21 -1.25
CA LEU A 195 22.82 13.84 -1.55
C LEU A 195 23.58 14.96 -2.27
N VAL A 196 22.94 15.68 -3.18
CA VAL A 196 23.52 16.87 -3.82
C VAL A 196 23.75 17.98 -2.80
N CYS A 197 22.78 18.27 -1.94
CA CYS A 197 22.94 19.25 -0.86
C CYS A 197 24.07 18.87 0.10
N ALA A 198 24.18 17.60 0.49
CA ALA A 198 25.26 17.12 1.34
C ALA A 198 26.64 17.25 0.68
N SER A 199 26.75 16.93 -0.61
CA SER A 199 28.02 17.06 -1.35
C SER A 199 28.45 18.52 -1.53
N LEU A 200 27.49 19.43 -1.79
CA LEU A 200 27.74 20.88 -1.83
C LEU A 200 28.17 21.42 -0.47
N ALA A 201 27.55 20.98 0.62
CA ALA A 201 27.91 21.38 1.98
C ALA A 201 29.33 20.92 2.35
N LEU A 202 29.70 19.68 2.01
CA LEU A 202 31.06 19.16 2.21
C LEU A 202 32.08 19.94 1.38
N ALA A 203 31.79 20.22 0.10
CA ALA A 203 32.67 20.99 -0.76
C ALA A 203 32.90 22.42 -0.24
N ALA A 204 31.84 23.09 0.22
CA ALA A 204 31.93 24.40 0.86
C ALA A 204 32.77 24.36 2.15
N GLY A 205 32.58 23.32 2.98
CA GLY A 205 33.38 23.11 4.19
C GLY A 205 34.87 22.95 3.90
N CYS A 206 35.23 22.11 2.91
CA CYS A 206 36.61 21.95 2.47
C CYS A 206 37.22 23.27 1.97
N LEU A 207 36.46 24.04 1.20
CA LEU A 207 36.92 25.33 0.67
C LEU A 207 37.16 26.35 1.80
N LEU A 208 36.29 26.40 2.81
CA LEU A 208 36.48 27.26 3.98
C LEU A 208 37.72 26.84 4.80
N LEU A 209 37.95 25.54 4.96
CA LEU A 209 39.14 25.02 5.63
C LEU A 209 40.43 25.38 4.86
N GLU A 210 40.42 25.29 3.54
CA GLU A 210 41.56 25.69 2.71
C GLU A 210 41.85 27.20 2.82
N ILE A 211 40.81 28.03 2.78
CA ILE A 211 40.96 29.49 2.96
C ILE A 211 41.54 29.81 4.35
N ALA A 212 41.02 29.19 5.40
CA ALA A 212 41.54 29.39 6.76
C ALA A 212 43.00 28.94 6.89
N HIS A 213 43.33 27.76 6.36
CA HIS A 213 44.70 27.24 6.36
C HIS A 213 45.65 28.13 5.54
N PHE A 214 45.21 28.65 4.39
CA PHE A 214 45.97 29.59 3.58
C PHE A 214 46.24 30.91 4.32
N HIS A 215 45.22 31.49 4.98
CA HIS A 215 45.36 32.71 5.76
C HIS A 215 46.31 32.54 6.95
N VAL A 216 46.23 31.43 7.68
CA VAL A 216 47.14 31.12 8.79
C VAL A 216 48.57 30.97 8.29
N ARG A 217 48.79 30.24 7.18
CA ARG A 217 50.11 30.10 6.56
C ARG A 217 50.66 31.43 6.06
N LYS A 218 49.81 32.30 5.49
CA LYS A 218 50.21 33.63 5.03
C LYS A 218 50.62 34.53 6.21
N MET A 219 49.83 34.56 7.29
CA MET A 219 50.21 35.30 8.51
C MET A 219 51.51 34.78 9.13
N MET A 220 51.70 33.46 9.17
CA MET A 220 52.95 32.85 9.67
C MET A 220 54.15 33.23 8.79
N ARG A 221 54.00 33.30 7.46
CA ARG A 221 55.07 33.75 6.55
C ARG A 221 55.38 35.24 6.71
N VAL A 222 54.38 36.10 6.91
CA VAL A 222 54.57 37.54 7.15
C VAL A 222 55.26 37.77 8.50
N LYS A 223 54.82 37.08 9.55
CA LYS A 223 55.44 37.15 10.89
C LYS A 223 56.89 36.66 10.88
N ARG A 224 57.20 35.62 10.10
CA ARG A 224 58.57 35.09 9.95
C ARG A 224 59.49 36.01 9.15
N ARG A 225 58.96 36.79 8.18
CA ARG A 225 59.72 37.85 7.49
C ARG A 225 60.03 39.05 8.41
N GLN A 226 59.06 39.50 9.20
CA GLN A 226 59.28 40.59 10.17
C GLN A 226 60.28 40.24 11.28
N LEU A 227 60.34 38.96 11.70
CA LEU A 227 61.35 38.48 12.64
C LEU A 227 62.76 38.42 12.02
N SER A 228 62.87 38.15 10.72
CA SER A 228 64.15 38.17 9.98
C SER A 228 64.70 39.59 9.79
N ASP A 229 63.85 40.54 9.43
CA ASP A 229 64.25 41.95 9.29
C ASP A 229 64.67 42.56 10.65
N ARG A 230 64.04 42.13 11.75
CA ARG A 230 64.38 42.62 13.10
C ARG A 230 65.71 42.06 13.61
N SER A 231 66.09 40.84 13.21
CA SER A 231 67.41 40.27 13.53
C SER A 231 68.57 40.89 12.75
N GLU A 232 68.32 41.47 11.56
CA GLU A 232 69.36 42.22 10.83
C GLU A 232 69.58 43.63 11.41
N LEU A 233 68.59 44.21 12.11
CA LEU A 233 68.68 45.52 12.76
C LEU A 233 69.39 45.49 14.14
N GLU A 234 69.52 44.33 14.79
CA GLU A 234 70.24 44.19 16.07
C GLU A 234 71.73 43.83 15.90
N VAL A 235 72.20 43.57 14.68
CA VAL A 235 73.61 43.28 14.36
C VAL A 235 74.20 44.44 13.52
N GLY A 236 74.07 45.66 14.01
CA GLY A 236 74.77 46.87 13.51
C GLY A 236 75.83 47.34 14.52
N PRO A 237 76.97 47.89 14.06
CA PRO A 237 78.29 47.58 14.59
C PRO A 237 78.59 48.27 15.93
N ASN A 238 79.05 47.48 16.90
CA ASN A 238 79.68 47.99 18.11
C ASN A 238 81.12 48.40 17.77
N VAL A 239 81.29 49.64 17.32
CA VAL A 239 82.59 50.30 17.12
C VAL A 239 83.05 50.86 18.46
N ARG A 240 84.06 50.23 19.06
CA ARG A 240 85.07 50.87 19.91
C ARG A 240 86.39 50.16 19.75
#